data_AF-A0A2V9ZVL5-F1
#
_entry.id   AF-A0A2V9ZVL5-F1
#
_cell.length_a   1.000
_cell.length_b   1.000
_cell.length_c   1.000
_cell.angle_alpha   90.00
_cell.angle_beta   90.00
_cell.angle_gamma   90.00
#
_symmetry.space_group_name_H-M   'P 1'
#
loop_
_entity.id
_entity.type
_entity.pdbx_description
1 polymer ?
#
loop_
_entity_poly.entity_id
_entity_poly.type
_entity_poly.pdbx_seq_one_letter_code
_entity_poly.pdbx_strand_id
1 'polypeptide(L)' 'MWFVESISPWLRYLSIVIHVGAALVTIGGFIIHVYMGTAMVRGGFTSIIRGEVSAAWARMHHRLWYEQVTREKPPQK' A
#
# COMPACT_ATOMS: atom_id res chain seq x y z
N MET A 1 -20.05 -18.42 -17.37
CA MET A 1 -19.69 -19.14 -16.13
C MET A 1 -20.38 -20.51 -16.18
N TRP A 2 -19.72 -21.58 -16.63
CA TRP A 2 -20.36 -22.89 -16.90
C TRP A 2 -20.57 -23.77 -15.65
N PHE A 3 -20.19 -23.29 -14.46
CA PHE A 3 -20.17 -24.03 -13.19
C PHE A 3 -21.11 -23.42 -12.13
N VAL A 4 -21.98 -22.48 -12.50
CA VAL A 4 -22.88 -21.82 -11.53
C VAL A 4 -23.97 -22.77 -11.05
N GLU A 5 -24.40 -23.69 -11.90
CA GLU A 5 -25.43 -24.70 -11.60
C GLU A 5 -24.91 -25.84 -10.71
N SER A 6 -23.58 -26.05 -10.70
CA SER A 6 -22.94 -27.06 -9.83
C SER A 6 -22.67 -26.58 -8.40
N ILE A 7 -22.82 -25.29 -8.11
CA ILE A 7 -22.51 -24.70 -6.80
C ILE A 7 -23.81 -24.54 -6.01
N SER A 8 -23.79 -24.94 -4.73
CA SER A 8 -24.95 -24.80 -3.84
C SER A 8 -25.46 -23.33 -3.81
N PRO A 9 -26.78 -23.07 -3.88
CA PRO A 9 -27.31 -21.71 -3.97
C PRO A 9 -26.82 -20.77 -2.85
N TRP A 10 -26.70 -21.27 -1.61
CA TRP A 10 -26.26 -20.46 -0.48
C TRP A 10 -24.79 -20.01 -0.60
N LEU A 11 -23.90 -20.88 -1.11
CA LEU A 11 -22.50 -20.55 -1.36
C LEU A 11 -22.38 -19.44 -2.39
N ARG A 12 -23.17 -19.53 -3.47
CA ARG A 12 -23.21 -18.51 -4.52
C ARG A 12 -23.60 -17.14 -3.96
N TYR A 13 -24.66 -17.06 -3.16
CA TYR A 13 -25.08 -15.79 -2.55
C TYR A 13 -24.02 -15.23 -1.60
N LEU A 14 -23.40 -16.09 -0.78
CA LEU A 14 -22.30 -15.69 0.10
C LEU A 14 -21.11 -15.13 -0.69
N SER A 15 -20.70 -15.80 -1.78
CA SER A 15 -19.61 -15.33 -2.63
C SER A 15 -19.90 -13.96 -3.26
N ILE A 16 -21.14 -13.70 -3.66
CA ILE A 16 -21.52 -12.39 -4.22
C ILE A 16 -21.36 -11.29 -3.18
N VAL A 17 -21.88 -11.51 -1.96
CA VAL A 17 -21.81 -10.52 -0.87
C VAL A 17 -20.36 -10.28 -0.46
N ILE A 18 -19.57 -11.35 -0.27
CA ILE A 18 -18.16 -11.24 0.09
C ILE A 18 -17.37 -10.53 -1.02
N HIS A 19 -17.61 -10.87 -2.29
CA HIS A 19 -16.87 -10.28 -3.41
C HIS A 19 -17.11 -8.77 -3.49
N VAL A 20 -18.37 -8.33 -3.41
CA VAL A 20 -18.70 -6.89 -3.42
C VAL A 20 -18.13 -6.20 -2.18
N GLY A 21 -18.24 -6.81 -1.01
CA GLY A 21 -17.66 -6.26 0.23
C GLY A 21 -16.14 -6.10 0.14
N ALA A 22 -15.44 -7.14 -0.33
CA ALA A 22 -14.00 -7.12 -0.53
C ALA A 22 -13.60 -6.06 -1.56
N ALA A 23 -14.32 -5.98 -2.69
CA ALA A 23 -14.06 -4.97 -3.71
C ALA A 23 -14.18 -3.55 -3.14
N LEU A 24 -15.22 -3.25 -2.36
CA LEU A 24 -15.40 -1.94 -1.73
C LEU A 24 -14.28 -1.61 -0.74
N VAL A 25 -13.89 -2.57 0.11
CA VAL A 25 -12.78 -2.40 1.06
C VAL A 25 -11.46 -2.15 0.34
N THR A 26 -11.16 -2.94 -0.70
CA THR A 26 -9.93 -2.78 -1.49
C THR A 26 -9.91 -1.45 -2.24
N ILE A 27 -11.02 -1.03 -2.85
CA ILE A 27 -11.12 0.27 -3.53
C ILE A 27 -10.92 1.40 -2.52
N GLY A 28 -11.58 1.35 -1.36
CA GLY A 28 -11.41 2.35 -0.30
C GLY A 28 -9.96 2.43 0.21
N GLY A 29 -9.34 1.28 0.49
CA GLY A 29 -7.94 1.19 0.89
C GLY A 29 -6.98 1.70 -0.18
N PHE A 30 -7.27 1.43 -1.46
CA PHE A 30 -6.47 1.90 -2.58
C PHE A 30 -6.54 3.43 -2.73
N ILE A 31 -7.72 4.03 -2.57
CA ILE A 31 -7.88 5.49 -2.57
C ILE A 31 -7.02 6.11 -1.46
N ILE A 32 -7.11 5.57 -0.24
CA ILE A 32 -6.29 6.03 0.89
C ILE A 32 -4.80 5.88 0.55
N HIS A 33 -4.38 4.72 0.03
CA HIS A 33 -2.99 4.45 -0.34
C HIS A 33 -2.43 5.47 -1.35
N VAL A 34 -3.16 5.74 -2.43
CA VAL A 34 -2.75 6.73 -3.45
C VAL A 34 -2.73 8.15 -2.86
N TYR A 35 -3.73 8.51 -2.06
CA TYR A 35 -3.77 9.81 -1.39
C TYR A 35 -2.56 10.04 -0.47
N MET A 36 -2.18 9.02 0.32
CA MET A 36 -1.00 9.08 1.18
C MET A 36 0.28 9.35 0.38
N GLY A 37 0.46 8.62 -0.73
CA GLY A 37 1.66 8.71 -1.56
C GLY A 37 1.75 9.98 -2.42
N THR A 38 0.62 10.55 -2.84
CA THR A 38 0.60 11.68 -3.79
C THR A 38 0.40 13.04 -3.12
N ALA A 39 -0.55 13.15 -2.19
CA ALA A 39 -1.01 14.43 -1.66
C ALA A 39 -0.58 14.66 -0.21
N MET A 40 -0.62 13.63 0.64
CA MET A 40 -0.36 13.80 2.07
C MET A 40 1.14 13.88 2.37
N VAL A 41 1.93 12.91 1.88
CA VAL A 41 3.36 12.82 2.15
C VAL A 41 4.14 13.45 1.01
N ARG A 42 4.56 14.71 1.20
CA ARG A 42 5.40 15.43 0.22
C ARG A 42 6.67 14.64 -0.10
N GLY A 43 6.92 14.41 -1.38
CA GLY A 43 8.07 13.64 -1.87
C GLY A 43 7.84 12.12 -1.94
N GLY A 44 6.70 11.60 -1.44
CA GLY A 44 6.36 10.17 -1.52
C GLY A 44 6.16 9.67 -2.95
N PHE A 45 5.48 10.43 -3.80
CA PHE A 45 5.31 10.03 -5.21
C PHE A 45 6.63 10.03 -5.97
N THR A 46 7.45 11.06 -5.76
CA THR A 46 8.78 11.16 -6.38
C THR A 46 9.69 10.02 -5.95
N SER A 47 9.61 9.57 -4.69
CA SER A 47 10.43 8.46 -4.21
C SER A 47 10.06 7.12 -4.85
N ILE A 48 8.78 6.90 -5.15
CA ILE A 48 8.33 5.70 -5.88
C ILE A 48 8.87 5.71 -7.32
N ILE A 49 8.83 6.85 -8.01
CA ILE A 49 9.27 6.96 -9.41
C ILE A 49 10.79 6.92 -9.53
N ARG A 50 11.50 7.68 -8.69
CA ARG A 50 12.96 7.82 -8.78
C ARG A 50 13.72 6.75 -8.00
N GLY A 51 13.07 6.07 -7.06
CA GLY A 51 13.70 5.06 -6.21
C GLY A 51 14.60 5.63 -5.11
N GLU A 52 14.55 6.94 -4.84
CA GLU A 52 15.39 7.61 -3.84
C GLU A 52 14.60 8.54 -2.91
N VAL A 53 15.12 8.74 -1.69
CA VAL A 53 14.55 9.64 -0.68
C VAL A 53 15.64 10.50 -0.05
N SER A 54 15.30 11.74 0.32
CA SER A 54 16.24 12.59 1.06
C SER A 54 16.43 12.09 2.49
N ALA A 55 17.62 12.31 3.06
CA ALA A 55 17.91 11.91 4.45
C ALA A 55 16.95 12.56 5.47
N ALA A 56 16.54 13.80 5.23
CA ALA A 56 15.57 14.50 6.08
C ALA A 56 14.18 13.84 6.03
N TRP A 57 13.72 13.47 4.83
CA TRP A 57 12.44 12.77 4.66
C TRP A 57 12.44 11.40 5.32
N ALA A 58 13.54 10.64 5.13
CA ALA A 58 13.72 9.32 5.73
C ALA A 58 13.72 9.39 7.26
N ARG A 59 14.40 10.38 7.86
CA ARG A 59 14.36 10.61 9.31
C ARG A 59 12.95 10.92 9.83
N MET A 60 12.15 11.65 9.06
CA MET A 60 10.82 12.10 9.48
C MET A 60 9.75 11.00 9.35
N HIS A 61 9.75 10.24 8.26
CA HIS A 61 8.69 9.26 7.97
C HIS A 61 9.11 7.81 8.28
N HIS A 62 10.40 7.49 8.23
CA HIS A 62 10.94 6.14 8.40
C HIS A 62 12.18 6.13 9.30
N ARG A 63 12.09 6.76 10.48
CA ARG A 63 13.23 6.96 11.41
C ARG A 63 14.00 5.66 11.70
N LEU A 64 13.28 4.59 12.05
CA LEU A 64 13.89 3.30 12.40
C LEU A 64 14.70 2.72 11.23
N TRP A 65 14.13 2.75 10.03
CA TRP A 65 14.83 2.33 8.81
C TRP A 65 16.04 3.22 8.54
N TYR A 66 15.89 4.55 8.63
CA TYR A 66 16.99 5.49 8.43
C TYR A 66 18.17 5.22 9.39
N GLU A 67 17.90 5.01 10.67
CA GLU A 67 18.92 4.66 11.66
C GLU A 67 19.62 3.33 11.32
N GLN A 68 18.89 2.33 10.83
CA GLN A 68 19.46 1.05 10.41
C GLN A 68 20.43 1.23 9.24
N VAL A 69 20.01 1.87 8.13
CA VAL A 69 20.88 2.04 6.95
C VAL A 69 22.04 3.03 7.15
N THR A 70 21.95 3.93 8.13
CA THR A 70 23.04 4.87 8.43
C THR A 70 24.00 4.37 9.50
N ARG A 71 23.58 3.50 10.43
CA ARG A 71 24.49 2.85 11.38
C ARG A 71 25.48 1.90 10.70
N GLU A 72 25.09 1.30 9.58
CA GLU A 72 25.96 0.41 8.79
C GLU A 72 26.94 1.17 7.88
N LYS A 73 26.71 2.47 7.62
CA LYS A 73 27.62 3.30 6.82
C LYS A 73 28.55 4.10 7.76
N PRO A 74 29.89 4.03 7.60
CA PRO A 74 30.78 4.92 8.34
C PRO A 74 30.42 6.38 8.04
N PRO A 75 30.66 7.31 8.99
CA PRO A 75 30.32 8.72 8.81
C PRO A 75 30.97 9.25 7.54
N GLN A 76 30.14 9.70 6.60
CA GLN A 76 30.60 10.34 5.37
C GLN A 76 31.15 11.72 5.75
N LYS A 77 32.49 11.85 5.69
CA LYS A 77 33.21 13.11 5.82
C LYS A 77 32.87 14.06 4.67
#